data_AF-A0A5N8VRK3-F1
#
_entry.id   AF-A0A5N8VRK3-F1
#
_cell.length_a   1.000
_cell.length_b   1.000
_cell.length_c   1.000
_cell.angle_alpha   90.00
_cell.angle_beta   90.00
_cell.angle_gamma   90.00
#
_symmetry.space_group_name_H-M   'P 1'
#
loop_
_entity.id
_entity.type
_entity.pdbx_description
1 polymer ?
#
loop_
_entity_poly.entity_id
_entity_poly.type
_entity_poly.pdbx_seq_one_letter_code
_entity_poly.pdbx_strand_id
1 'polypeptide(L)'
;MTGPGTAAPLTEDLSRLAALHGVATSYSPSPDRTVEASATAVVSALAALGVDAGTPQAARAALAVRERELRARLLPPTVVCRTGTAPRALDALPEGTRLRVDTEQGGTRTIGPGEPRTAVGDLPPGVHRLTATTPEGRTAQAHLV
;
A
#
# COMPACT_ATOMS: atom_id res chain seq x y z
N MET A 1 -7.18 20.07 36.92
CA MET A 1 -8.06 19.32 36.00
C MET A 1 -8.11 20.10 34.70
N THR A 2 -7.11 19.90 33.85
CA THR A 2 -6.94 20.64 32.59
C THR A 2 -7.86 20.01 31.56
N GLY A 3 -8.87 20.76 31.10
CA GLY A 3 -9.75 20.29 30.02
C GLY A 3 -8.94 19.97 28.76
N PRO A 4 -9.45 19.09 27.88
CA PRO A 4 -8.75 18.75 26.64
C PRO A 4 -8.57 20.03 25.83
N GLY A 5 -7.31 20.51 25.75
CA GLY A 5 -6.96 21.62 24.88
C GLY A 5 -7.42 21.27 23.48
N THR A 6 -8.25 22.13 22.88
CA THR A 6 -8.78 21.94 21.54
C THR A 6 -7.61 21.82 20.58
N ALA A 7 -7.25 20.60 20.22
CA ALA A 7 -6.23 20.34 19.21
C ALA A 7 -6.71 21.00 17.92
N ALA A 8 -5.84 21.76 17.26
CA ALA A 8 -6.16 22.30 15.95
C ALA A 8 -6.65 21.14 15.04
N PRO A 9 -7.74 21.35 14.28
CA PRO A 9 -8.32 20.29 13.47
C PRO A 9 -7.29 19.78 12.47
N LEU A 10 -7.28 18.46 12.26
CA LEU A 10 -6.47 17.84 11.22
C LEU A 10 -6.87 18.43 9.86
N THR A 11 -5.91 18.99 9.14
CA THR A 11 -6.14 19.41 7.76
C THR A 11 -6.39 18.17 6.90
N GLU A 12 -7.22 18.30 5.86
CA GLU A 12 -7.54 17.20 4.94
C GLU A 12 -6.28 16.56 4.34
N ASP A 13 -5.30 17.38 3.93
CA ASP A 13 -4.03 16.88 3.37
C ASP A 13 -3.26 16.00 4.37
N LEU A 14 -3.24 16.38 5.65
CA LEU A 14 -2.58 15.63 6.71
C LEU A 14 -3.32 14.31 7.00
N SER A 15 -4.65 14.34 7.05
CA SER A 15 -5.48 13.14 7.22
C SER A 15 -5.30 12.14 6.08
N ARG A 16 -5.28 12.64 4.84
CA ARG A 16 -5.08 11.83 3.64
C ARG A 16 -3.65 11.27 3.57
N LEU A 17 -2.64 12.07 3.91
CA LEU A 17 -1.27 11.61 4.01
C LEU A 17 -1.14 10.51 5.08
N ALA A 18 -1.72 10.71 6.26
CA ALA A 18 -1.75 9.71 7.33
C ALA A 18 -2.34 8.37 6.85
N ALA A 19 -3.49 8.41 6.17
CA ALA A 19 -4.14 7.23 5.61
C ALA A 19 -3.24 6.47 4.61
N LEU A 20 -2.53 7.18 3.72
CA LEU A 20 -1.61 6.56 2.74
C LEU A 20 -0.37 5.92 3.38
N HIS A 21 -0.06 6.28 4.63
CA HIS A 21 1.02 5.70 5.42
C HIS A 21 0.52 4.73 6.51
N GLY A 22 -0.79 4.47 6.59
CA GLY A 22 -1.37 3.58 7.59
C GLY A 22 -1.37 4.14 9.01
N VAL A 23 -1.25 5.47 9.16
CA VAL A 23 -1.37 6.15 10.45
C VAL A 23 -2.84 6.47 10.71
N ALA A 24 -3.40 5.89 11.76
CA ALA A 24 -4.77 6.17 12.17
C ALA A 24 -4.89 7.57 12.76
N THR A 25 -5.92 8.32 12.34
CA THR A 25 -6.23 9.67 12.86
C THR A 25 -7.19 9.65 14.04
N SER A 26 -7.69 8.48 14.43
CA SER A 26 -8.49 8.28 15.63
C SER A 26 -8.30 6.86 16.18
N TYR A 27 -8.66 6.64 17.43
CA TYR A 27 -8.55 5.34 18.08
C TYR A 27 -9.64 5.14 19.14
N SER A 28 -9.93 3.87 19.48
CA SER A 28 -10.93 3.52 20.49
C SER A 28 -10.27 2.86 21.70
N PRO A 29 -10.01 3.62 22.79
CA PRO A 29 -9.34 3.08 23.98
C PRO A 29 -10.25 2.21 24.85
N SER A 30 -11.57 2.29 24.65
CA SER A 30 -12.57 1.46 25.33
C SER A 30 -13.79 1.33 24.42
N PRO A 31 -14.65 0.31 24.60
CA PRO A 31 -15.92 0.21 23.91
C PRO A 31 -16.70 1.54 23.96
N ASP A 32 -17.36 1.87 22.85
CA ASP A 32 -18.19 3.08 22.67
C ASP A 32 -17.48 4.43 22.87
N ARG A 33 -16.14 4.44 22.95
CA ARG A 33 -15.35 5.66 23.03
C ARG A 33 -14.36 5.73 21.87
N THR A 34 -14.44 6.80 21.09
CA THR A 34 -13.50 7.12 20.02
C THR A 34 -12.84 8.46 20.32
N VAL A 35 -11.53 8.54 20.14
CA VAL A 35 -10.71 9.71 20.41
C VAL A 35 -9.98 10.08 19.12
N GLU A 36 -10.14 11.33 18.68
CA GLU A 36 -9.35 11.89 17.58
C GLU A 36 -7.90 12.11 18.02
N ALA A 37 -6.97 11.74 17.16
CA ALA A 37 -5.55 12.04 17.35
C ALA A 37 -5.30 13.53 17.12
N SER A 38 -4.40 14.12 17.91
CA SER A 38 -3.97 15.50 17.67
C SER A 38 -3.13 15.62 16.40
N ALA A 39 -3.16 16.77 15.74
CA ALA A 39 -2.30 17.04 14.59
C ALA A 39 -0.81 16.80 14.90
N THR A 40 -0.36 17.21 16.09
CA THR A 40 1.00 16.97 16.56
C THR A 40 1.35 15.49 16.65
N ALA A 41 0.42 14.64 17.13
CA ALA A 41 0.64 13.19 17.21
C ALA A 41 0.73 12.57 15.81
N VAL A 42 -0.14 12.96 14.88
CA VAL A 42 -0.11 12.48 13.49
C VAL A 42 1.17 12.90 12.78
N VAL A 43 1.58 14.17 12.92
CA VAL A 43 2.85 14.67 12.36
C VAL A 43 4.05 13.90 12.95
N SER A 44 4.04 13.63 14.25
CA SER A 44 5.13 12.88 14.90
C SER A 44 5.21 11.43 14.43
N ALA A 45 4.06 10.77 14.25
CA ALA A 45 4.00 9.41 13.70
C ALA A 45 4.50 9.37 12.25
N LEU A 46 4.08 10.33 11.41
CA LEU A 46 4.57 10.47 10.04
C LEU A 46 6.09 10.73 10.00
N ALA A 47 6.61 11.59 10.88
CA ALA A 47 8.04 11.85 10.97
C ALA A 47 8.83 10.60 11.38
N ALA A 48 8.29 9.77 12.29
CA ALA A 48 8.88 8.48 12.64
C ALA A 48 8.90 7.48 11.46
N LEU A 49 7.99 7.63 10.50
CA LEU A 49 7.98 6.90 9.23
C LEU A 49 8.87 7.57 8.14
N GLY A 50 9.60 8.63 8.49
CA GLY A 50 10.48 9.37 7.58
C GLY A 50 9.77 10.38 6.66
N VAL A 51 8.55 10.80 7.00
CA VAL A 51 7.75 11.74 6.20
C VAL A 51 7.73 13.12 6.86
N ASP A 52 8.15 14.15 6.13
CA ASP A 52 8.01 15.53 6.59
C ASP A 52 6.56 16.04 6.39
N ALA A 53 5.88 16.24 7.51
CA ALA A 53 4.56 16.86 7.58
C ALA A 53 4.52 18.00 8.61
N GLY A 54 5.67 18.58 8.96
CA GLY A 54 5.79 19.58 10.03
C GLY A 54 5.05 20.89 9.77
N THR A 55 4.66 21.14 8.52
CA THR A 55 3.88 22.31 8.09
C THR A 55 2.79 21.90 7.09
N PRO A 56 1.72 22.69 6.89
CA PRO A 56 0.71 22.42 5.87
C PRO A 56 1.29 22.33 4.45
N GLN A 57 2.32 23.12 4.14
CA GLN A 57 3.02 23.09 2.87
C GLN A 57 3.81 21.78 2.70
N ALA A 58 4.52 21.34 3.75
CA ALA A 58 5.24 20.06 3.75
C ALA A 58 4.29 18.88 3.59
N ALA A 59 3.17 18.86 4.33
CA ALA A 59 2.16 17.81 4.22
C ALA A 59 1.59 17.71 2.79
N ARG A 60 1.26 18.85 2.15
CA ARG A 60 0.81 18.87 0.74
C ARG A 60 1.86 18.34 -0.22
N ALA A 61 3.12 18.75 -0.05
CA ALA A 61 4.21 18.29 -0.89
C ALA A 61 4.44 16.78 -0.75
N ALA A 62 4.49 16.27 0.49
CA ALA A 62 4.63 14.86 0.81
C ALA A 62 3.48 14.02 0.26
N LEU A 63 2.24 14.51 0.42
CA LEU A 63 1.05 13.86 -0.17
C LEU A 63 1.17 13.75 -1.69
N ALA A 64 1.51 14.83 -2.37
CA ALA A 64 1.66 14.83 -3.82
C ALA A 64 2.80 13.90 -4.30
N VAL A 65 3.92 13.82 -3.57
CA VAL A 65 5.00 12.86 -3.83
C VAL A 65 4.47 11.43 -3.68
N ARG A 66 3.83 11.12 -2.55
CA ARG A 66 3.33 9.77 -2.25
C ARG A 66 2.29 9.29 -3.26
N GLU A 67 1.37 10.15 -3.66
CA GLU A 67 0.37 9.82 -4.68
C GLU A 67 1.00 9.57 -6.05
N ARG A 68 2.04 10.33 -6.43
CA ARG A 68 2.78 10.08 -7.67
C ARG A 68 3.50 8.74 -7.62
N GLU A 69 4.17 8.40 -6.52
CA GLU A 69 4.84 7.11 -6.33
C GLU A 69 3.88 5.93 -6.43
N LEU A 70 2.74 6.01 -5.74
CA LEU A 70 1.72 4.96 -5.77
C LEU A 70 1.13 4.78 -7.17
N ARG A 71 0.82 5.88 -7.87
CA ARG A 71 0.29 5.83 -9.24
C ARG A 71 1.30 5.28 -10.25
N ALA A 72 2.60 5.53 -10.05
CA ALA A 72 3.64 5.02 -10.93
C ALA A 72 3.92 3.53 -10.73
N ARG A 73 3.56 2.97 -9.58
CA ARG A 73 3.88 1.60 -9.18
C ARG A 73 2.94 0.58 -9.83
N LEU A 74 3.49 -0.42 -10.51
CA LEU A 74 2.71 -1.52 -11.10
C LEU A 74 2.32 -2.58 -10.06
N LEU A 75 3.21 -2.89 -9.12
CA LEU A 75 3.00 -3.90 -8.08
C LEU A 75 3.40 -3.35 -6.71
N PRO A 76 2.68 -3.68 -5.62
CA PRO A 76 3.18 -3.45 -4.28
C PRO A 76 4.51 -4.19 -4.06
N PRO A 77 5.33 -3.80 -3.07
CA PRO A 77 6.61 -4.47 -2.78
C PRO A 77 6.46 -5.98 -2.53
N THR A 78 5.34 -6.36 -1.90
CA THR A 78 4.98 -7.74 -1.61
C THR A 78 3.52 -7.95 -1.96
N VAL A 79 3.22 -9.06 -2.63
CA VAL A 79 1.89 -9.57 -2.90
C VAL A 79 1.70 -10.80 -2.01
N VAL A 80 0.63 -10.81 -1.22
CA VAL A 80 0.28 -11.99 -0.42
C VAL A 80 -0.99 -12.60 -1.01
N CYS A 81 -0.98 -13.90 -1.17
CA CYS A 81 -2.06 -14.65 -1.80
C CYS A 81 -2.37 -15.90 -0.99
N ARG A 82 -3.65 -16.10 -0.66
CA ARG A 82 -4.10 -17.40 -0.14
C ARG A 82 -4.19 -18.39 -1.30
N THR A 83 -3.80 -19.64 -1.07
CA THR A 83 -4.00 -20.73 -2.03
C THR A 83 -5.45 -20.79 -2.53
N GLY A 84 -5.63 -20.93 -3.84
CA GLY A 84 -6.94 -20.96 -4.51
C GLY A 84 -7.61 -19.60 -4.71
N THR A 85 -6.94 -18.48 -4.41
CA THR A 85 -7.49 -17.13 -4.62
C THR A 85 -6.65 -16.32 -5.60
N ALA A 86 -7.24 -15.30 -6.23
CA ALA A 86 -6.48 -14.29 -6.96
C ALA A 86 -6.07 -13.15 -6.01
N PRO A 87 -4.80 -12.72 -6.01
CA PRO A 87 -4.37 -11.56 -5.23
C PRO A 87 -4.95 -10.28 -5.83
N ARG A 88 -5.69 -9.50 -5.02
CA ARG A 88 -6.32 -8.22 -5.43
C ARG A 88 -5.34 -7.20 -6.02
N ALA A 89 -4.06 -7.27 -5.62
CA ALA A 89 -3.02 -6.40 -6.17
C ALA A 89 -2.85 -6.55 -7.69
N LEU A 90 -3.30 -7.65 -8.28
CA LEU A 90 -3.23 -7.90 -9.72
C LEU A 90 -4.39 -7.28 -10.50
N ASP A 91 -5.49 -6.90 -9.83
CA ASP A 91 -6.70 -6.34 -10.46
C ASP A 91 -6.44 -4.94 -11.04
N ALA A 92 -5.47 -4.21 -10.46
CA ALA A 92 -5.10 -2.86 -10.89
C ALA A 92 -4.04 -2.84 -12.00
N LEU A 93 -3.57 -4.01 -12.47
CA LEU A 93 -2.57 -4.07 -13.53
C LEU A 93 -3.16 -3.62 -14.86
N PRO A 94 -2.38 -2.91 -15.71
CA PRO A 94 -2.81 -2.56 -17.05
C PRO A 94 -3.25 -3.81 -17.85
N GLU A 95 -4.26 -3.64 -18.69
CA GLU A 95 -4.67 -4.68 -19.63
C GLU A 95 -3.47 -5.11 -20.50
N GLY A 96 -3.40 -6.39 -20.85
CA GLY A 96 -2.27 -6.92 -21.60
C GLY A 96 -1.03 -7.24 -20.74
N THR A 97 -1.05 -6.97 -19.43
CA THR A 97 0.09 -7.32 -18.55
C THR A 97 0.30 -8.83 -18.47
N ARG A 98 1.52 -9.28 -18.76
CA ARG A 98 1.98 -10.66 -18.57
C ARG A 98 2.61 -10.81 -17.18
N LEU A 99 2.37 -11.94 -16.53
CA LEU A 99 3.01 -12.30 -15.27
C LEU A 99 3.95 -13.48 -15.46
N ARG A 100 5.09 -13.44 -14.78
CA ARG A 100 6.00 -14.57 -14.59
C ARG A 100 6.19 -14.76 -13.10
N VAL A 101 6.04 -15.99 -12.63
CA VAL A 101 6.33 -16.39 -11.26
C VAL A 101 7.48 -17.38 -11.29
N ASP A 102 8.62 -17.02 -10.70
CA ASP A 102 9.66 -17.98 -10.37
C ASP A 102 9.32 -18.56 -8.99
N THR A 103 9.07 -19.86 -8.93
CA THR A 103 8.67 -20.53 -7.69
C THR A 103 9.88 -20.81 -6.81
N GLU A 104 9.65 -20.92 -5.51
CA GLU A 104 10.69 -21.26 -4.53
C GLU A 104 11.39 -22.58 -4.86
N GLN A 105 10.62 -23.51 -5.44
CA GLN A 105 11.08 -24.84 -5.83
C GLN A 105 11.89 -24.84 -7.13
N GLY A 106 12.24 -23.66 -7.68
CA GLY A 106 13.01 -23.51 -8.91
C GLY A 106 12.19 -23.64 -10.19
N GLY A 107 10.86 -23.72 -10.09
CA GLY A 107 9.97 -23.76 -11.24
C GLY A 107 9.69 -22.36 -11.80
N THR A 108 9.07 -22.30 -12.98
CA THR A 108 8.56 -21.05 -13.55
C THR A 108 7.15 -21.25 -14.07
N ARG A 109 6.25 -20.33 -13.71
CA ARG A 109 4.89 -20.26 -14.26
C ARG A 109 4.70 -18.91 -14.96
N THR A 110 4.12 -18.93 -16.16
CA THR A 110 3.76 -17.71 -16.89
C THR A 110 2.24 -17.63 -16.97
N ILE A 111 1.69 -16.44 -16.80
CA ILE A 111 0.26 -16.15 -16.94
C ILE A 111 0.16 -15.06 -18.01
N GLY A 112 -0.41 -15.42 -19.15
CA GLY A 112 -0.55 -14.53 -20.29
C GLY A 112 -1.59 -13.42 -20.07
N PRO A 113 -1.66 -12.48 -21.01
CA PRO A 113 -2.78 -11.55 -21.13
C PRO A 113 -4.12 -12.30 -21.22
N GLY A 114 -5.14 -11.85 -20.49
CA GLY A 114 -6.48 -12.43 -20.53
C GLY A 114 -6.64 -13.78 -19.80
N GLU A 115 -5.55 -14.39 -19.35
CA GLU A 115 -5.62 -15.59 -18.51
C GLU A 115 -6.04 -15.24 -17.07
N PRO A 116 -6.79 -16.14 -16.40
CA PRO A 116 -7.29 -15.88 -15.06
C PRO A 116 -6.13 -15.76 -14.05
N ARG A 117 -6.11 -14.65 -13.31
CA ARG A 117 -5.08 -14.37 -12.29
C ARG A 117 -5.14 -15.32 -11.10
N THR A 118 -6.22 -16.10 -10.95
CA THR A 118 -6.34 -17.19 -9.96
C THR A 118 -5.26 -18.25 -10.14
N ALA A 119 -4.66 -18.37 -11.33
CA ALA A 119 -3.50 -19.22 -11.57
C ALA A 119 -2.31 -18.94 -10.64
N VAL A 120 -2.20 -17.72 -10.09
CA VAL A 120 -1.19 -17.41 -9.05
C VAL A 120 -1.47 -18.15 -7.74
N GLY A 121 -2.75 -18.38 -7.43
CA GLY A 121 -3.19 -19.06 -6.21
C GLY A 121 -3.02 -20.58 -6.23
N ASP A 122 -2.76 -21.22 -7.37
CA ASP A 122 -2.53 -22.68 -7.42
C ASP A 122 -1.05 -23.05 -7.17
N LEU A 123 -0.21 -22.07 -6.84
CA LEU A 123 1.18 -22.32 -6.50
C LEU A 123 1.27 -23.01 -5.12
N PRO A 124 2.25 -23.90 -4.91
CA PRO A 124 2.54 -24.43 -3.59
C PRO A 124 2.82 -23.28 -2.61
N PRO A 125 2.43 -23.38 -1.33
CA PRO A 125 2.80 -22.39 -0.33
C PRO A 125 4.32 -22.18 -0.29
N GLY A 126 4.77 -20.93 -0.21
CA GLY A 126 6.18 -20.59 -0.19
C GLY A 126 6.44 -19.13 -0.56
N VAL A 127 7.72 -18.76 -0.70
CA VAL A 127 8.13 -17.42 -1.11
C VAL A 127 8.61 -17.45 -2.56
N HIS A 128 7.84 -16.84 -3.43
CA HIS A 128 8.07 -16.80 -4.87
C HIS A 128 8.46 -15.39 -5.33
N ARG A 129 8.96 -15.29 -6.55
CA ARG A 129 9.22 -14.00 -7.20
C ARG A 129 8.24 -13.78 -8.33
N LEU A 130 7.41 -12.74 -8.19
CA LEU A 130 6.48 -12.29 -9.21
C LEU A 130 7.13 -11.17 -10.04
N THR A 131 7.08 -11.30 -11.36
CA THR A 131 7.43 -10.25 -12.31
C THR A 131 6.22 -9.93 -13.17
N ALA A 132 5.79 -8.67 -13.20
CA ALA A 132 4.80 -8.15 -14.13
C ALA A 132 5.50 -7.41 -15.28
N THR A 133 5.02 -7.60 -16.50
CA THR A 133 5.48 -6.89 -17.70
C THR A 133 4.29 -6.36 -18.47
N THR A 134 4.18 -5.04 -18.61
CA THR A 134 3.11 -4.39 -19.36
C THR A 134 3.37 -4.49 -20.88
N PRO A 135 2.36 -4.28 -21.74
CA PRO A 135 2.54 -4.28 -23.19
C PRO A 135 3.59 -3.26 -23.68
N GLU A 136 3.73 -2.14 -22.96
CA GLU A 136 4.70 -1.07 -23.24
C GLU A 136 6.13 -1.42 -22.75
N GLY A 137 6.33 -2.63 -22.23
CA GLY A 137 7.63 -3.13 -21.77
C GLY A 137 8.02 -2.67 -20.36
N ARG A 138 7.14 -1.98 -19.62
CA ARG A 138 7.41 -1.63 -18.22
C ARG A 138 7.38 -2.89 -17.36
N THR A 139 8.36 -3.05 -16.48
CA THR A 139 8.47 -4.21 -15.59
C THR A 139 8.39 -3.80 -14.13
N ALA A 140 7.85 -4.70 -13.31
CA ALA A 140 7.91 -4.60 -11.86
C ALA A 140 8.07 -5.98 -11.23
N GLN A 141 8.77 -6.02 -10.10
CA GLN A 141 8.97 -7.24 -9.32
C GLN A 141 8.38 -7.09 -7.91
N ALA A 142 7.87 -8.19 -7.38
CA ALA A 142 7.40 -8.30 -6.02
C ALA A 142 7.71 -9.69 -5.46
N HIS A 143 7.85 -9.79 -4.14
CA HIS A 143 7.74 -11.08 -3.48
C HIS A 143 6.27 -11.52 -3.54
N LEU A 144 6.04 -12.80 -3.82
CA LEU A 144 4.74 -13.43 -3.74
C LEU A 144 4.78 -14.47 -2.63
N VAL A 145 3.88 -14.35 -1.65
CA VAL A 145 3.80 -15.21 -0.46
C VAL A 145 2.43 -15.84 -0.35
#